data_AF-A0A127SW53-F1
#
_entry.id   AF-A0A127SW53-F1
#
_cell.length_a   1.000
_cell.length_b   1.000
_cell.length_c   1.000
_cell.angle_alpha   90.00
_cell.angle_beta   90.00
_cell.angle_gamma   90.00
#
_symmetry.space_group_name_H-M   'P 1'
#
loop_
_entity.id
_entity.type
_entity.pdbx_description
1 polymer ?
#
loop_
_entity_poly.entity_id
_entity_poly.type
_entity_poly.pdbx_seq_one_letter_code
_entity_poly.pdbx_strand_id
1 'polypeptide(L)'
;MTFFRGHKSAFVADFVNFAKNNALKSVELLAPAKDFQSAVAAVDYGADAVYIGGAKFGARYAAGNSAGEIARVVEYAHRYGVRVHATLNTLIYDDELEAAGRQARELIAAGVDALIVQ
;
A
#
# COMPACT_ATOMS: atom_id res chain seq x y z
N MET A 1 45.01 -14.96 29.52
CA MET A 1 43.88 -14.12 29.07
C MET A 1 44.25 -13.56 27.71
N THR A 2 44.20 -14.40 26.68
CA THR A 2 44.76 -14.07 25.36
C THR A 2 43.95 -14.78 24.28
N PHE A 3 42.81 -14.19 23.94
CA PHE A 3 42.03 -14.53 22.75
C PHE A 3 41.60 -13.20 22.14
N PHE A 4 41.51 -13.11 20.81
CA PHE A 4 41.28 -11.89 20.00
C PHE A 4 42.53 -11.09 19.58
N ARG A 5 43.45 -11.78 18.90
CA ARG A 5 44.40 -11.11 18.00
C ARG A 5 44.46 -11.91 16.70
N GLY A 6 43.49 -11.70 15.80
CA GLY A 6 43.47 -12.47 14.55
C GLY A 6 42.43 -12.17 13.45
N HIS A 7 41.26 -11.56 13.68
CA HIS A 7 40.21 -11.56 12.64
C HIS A 7 39.33 -10.30 12.58
N LYS A 8 39.92 -9.11 12.36
CA LYS A 8 39.10 -7.90 12.10
C LYS A 8 38.46 -7.90 10.71
N SER A 9 39.11 -8.45 9.68
CA SER A 9 38.57 -8.41 8.31
C SER A 9 37.44 -9.43 8.07
N ALA A 10 37.53 -10.62 8.67
CA ALA A 10 36.49 -11.65 8.56
C ALA A 10 35.18 -11.19 9.23
N PHE A 11 35.25 -10.61 10.43
CA PHE A 11 34.07 -10.07 11.11
C PHE A 11 33.37 -8.96 10.32
N VAL A 12 34.13 -8.05 9.70
CA VAL A 12 33.56 -6.99 8.85
C VAL A 12 32.93 -7.59 7.59
N ALA A 13 33.59 -8.55 6.95
CA ALA A 13 33.04 -9.24 5.79
C ALA A 13 31.76 -10.04 6.14
N ASP A 14 31.74 -10.70 7.28
CA ASP A 14 30.59 -11.46 7.78
C ASP A 14 29.44 -10.54 8.18
N PHE A 15 29.71 -9.39 8.81
CA PHE A 15 28.70 -8.38 9.11
C PHE A 15 28.13 -7.74 7.85
N VAL A 16 28.97 -7.43 6.86
CA VAL A 16 28.54 -6.91 5.55
C VAL A 16 27.72 -7.96 4.81
N ASN A 17 28.10 -9.23 4.83
CA ASN A 17 27.33 -10.33 4.25
C ASN A 17 26.02 -10.54 5.01
N PHE A 18 26.02 -10.47 6.33
CA PHE A 18 24.81 -10.52 7.15
C PHE A 18 23.87 -9.36 6.82
N ALA A 19 24.36 -8.12 6.72
CA ALA A 19 23.55 -6.95 6.37
C ALA A 19 23.03 -6.99 4.93
N LYS A 20 23.81 -7.56 3.98
CA LYS A 20 23.38 -7.75 2.58
C LYS A 20 22.37 -8.89 2.44
N ASN A 21 22.55 -9.99 3.16
CA ASN A 21 21.71 -11.20 3.06
C ASN A 21 20.51 -11.18 4.02
N ASN A 22 20.59 -10.41 5.10
CA ASN A 22 19.51 -10.07 6.03
C ASN A 22 19.21 -8.58 5.96
N ALA A 23 19.27 -7.96 4.78
CA ALA A 23 18.54 -6.72 4.56
C ALA A 23 17.11 -7.05 4.97
N LEU A 24 16.70 -6.62 6.17
CA LEU A 24 15.37 -6.85 6.69
C LEU A 24 14.45 -6.44 5.57
N LYS A 25 13.70 -7.40 5.00
CA LYS A 25 12.67 -7.06 4.00
C LYS A 25 11.86 -5.94 4.65
N SER A 26 11.93 -4.75 4.08
CA SER A 26 11.24 -3.59 4.62
C SER A 26 9.77 -3.97 4.68
N VAL A 27 9.24 -4.03 5.90
CA VAL A 27 7.82 -4.26 6.11
C VAL A 27 7.11 -3.01 5.63
N GLU A 28 6.13 -3.18 4.75
CA GLU A 28 5.26 -2.10 4.31
C GLU A 28 4.09 -1.94 5.27
N LEU A 29 3.91 -0.74 5.80
CA LEU A 29 2.71 -0.37 6.54
C LEU A 29 1.61 0.06 5.57
N LEU A 30 0.71 -0.87 5.25
CA LEU A 30 -0.50 -0.62 4.48
C LEU A 30 -1.69 -0.28 5.41
N ALA A 31 -2.08 0.98 5.48
CA ALA A 31 -3.14 1.46 6.37
C ALA A 31 -4.52 1.53 5.69
N PRO A 32 -5.62 1.16 6.37
CA PRO A 32 -6.97 1.39 5.86
C PRO A 32 -7.36 2.87 5.93
N ALA A 33 -7.99 3.37 4.87
CA ALA A 33 -8.66 4.66 4.86
C ALA A 33 -10.14 4.50 4.50
N LYS A 34 -11.02 5.08 5.31
CA LYS A 34 -12.45 5.14 5.00
C LYS A 34 -12.75 6.24 3.97
N ASP A 35 -12.12 7.39 4.16
CA ASP A 35 -12.35 8.64 3.45
C ASP A 35 -11.05 9.45 3.36
N PHE A 36 -11.11 10.64 2.74
CA PHE A 36 -9.95 11.52 2.58
C PHE A 36 -9.29 11.91 3.90
N GLN A 37 -10.06 12.21 4.96
CA GLN A 37 -9.50 12.60 6.25
C GLN A 37 -8.72 11.44 6.90
N SER A 38 -9.26 10.23 6.80
CA SER A 38 -8.59 9.03 7.29
C SER A 38 -7.31 8.74 6.51
N ALA A 39 -7.32 8.96 5.19
CA ALA A 39 -6.15 8.78 4.34
C ALA A 39 -5.04 9.80 4.68
N VAL A 40 -5.40 11.07 4.86
CA VAL A 40 -4.46 12.12 5.30
C VAL A 40 -3.82 11.73 6.63
N ALA A 41 -4.61 11.31 7.61
CA ALA A 41 -4.07 10.86 8.90
C ALA A 41 -3.09 9.69 8.72
N ALA A 42 -3.44 8.67 7.93
CA ALA A 42 -2.55 7.54 7.69
C ALA A 42 -1.22 7.96 7.06
N VAL A 43 -1.25 8.86 6.08
CA VAL A 43 -0.04 9.43 5.45
C VAL A 43 0.79 10.21 6.47
N ASP A 44 0.17 11.11 7.23
CA ASP A 44 0.85 11.99 8.20
C ASP A 44 1.51 11.20 9.35
N TYR A 45 0.98 10.02 9.68
CA TYR A 45 1.52 9.13 10.69
C TYR A 45 2.44 8.03 10.13
N GLY A 46 2.86 8.13 8.87
CA GLY A 46 3.96 7.33 8.30
C GLY A 46 3.54 5.99 7.70
N ALA A 47 2.33 5.88 7.16
CA ALA A 47 1.99 4.74 6.31
C ALA A 47 2.81 4.77 5.01
N ASP A 48 3.31 3.61 4.59
CA ASP A 48 3.99 3.45 3.30
C ASP A 48 2.98 3.36 2.14
N ALA A 49 1.78 2.87 2.44
CA ALA A 49 0.67 2.81 1.52
C ALA A 49 -0.68 2.92 2.26
N VAL A 50 -1.72 3.39 1.57
CA VAL A 50 -3.10 3.37 2.05
C VAL A 50 -3.97 2.56 1.12
N TYR A 51 -4.99 1.89 1.66
CA TYR A 51 -6.07 1.34 0.82
C TYR A 51 -7.42 1.97 1.13
N ILE A 52 -8.20 2.21 0.09
CA ILE A 52 -9.50 2.88 0.16
C ILE A 52 -10.53 2.18 -0.74
N GLY A 53 -11.79 2.19 -0.32
CA GLY A 53 -12.91 1.64 -1.11
C GLY A 53 -13.40 2.62 -2.16
N GLY A 54 -13.73 2.10 -3.36
CA GLY A 54 -14.52 2.82 -4.35
C GLY A 54 -16.01 2.80 -4.03
N ALA A 55 -16.82 3.37 -4.93
CA ALA A 55 -18.27 3.51 -4.73
C ALA A 55 -19.01 2.17 -4.58
N LYS A 56 -18.49 1.09 -5.19
CA LYS A 56 -19.04 -0.27 -5.17
C LYS A 56 -17.91 -1.30 -5.01
N PHE A 57 -18.29 -2.59 -4.95
CA PHE A 57 -17.37 -3.73 -5.01
C PHE A 57 -16.23 -3.76 -3.97
N GLY A 58 -16.34 -2.98 -2.90
CA GLY A 58 -15.50 -3.07 -1.71
C GLY A 58 -16.24 -3.78 -0.59
N ALA A 59 -15.59 -4.72 0.10
CA ALA A 59 -16.23 -5.50 1.17
C ALA A 59 -16.63 -4.64 2.40
N ARG A 60 -16.12 -3.41 2.51
CA ARG A 60 -16.45 -2.47 3.59
C ARG A 60 -17.55 -1.51 3.15
N TYR A 61 -18.75 -1.73 3.67
CA TYR A 61 -19.96 -0.92 3.39
C TYR A 61 -19.79 0.60 3.62
N ALA A 62 -18.85 1.01 4.48
CA ALA A 62 -18.66 2.40 4.89
C ALA A 62 -17.72 3.25 4.01
N ALA A 63 -17.14 2.69 2.94
CA ALA A 63 -16.09 3.33 2.13
C ALA A 63 -16.51 3.58 0.68
N GLY A 64 -17.75 4.05 0.44
CA GLY A 64 -18.29 4.33 -0.89
C GLY A 64 -17.75 5.62 -1.51
N ASN A 65 -16.43 5.71 -1.73
CA ASN A 65 -15.80 6.92 -2.27
C ASN A 65 -15.93 6.99 -3.80
N SER A 66 -16.26 8.16 -4.32
CA SER A 66 -16.21 8.44 -5.75
C SER A 66 -14.78 8.41 -6.28
N ALA A 67 -14.62 8.19 -7.59
CA ALA A 67 -13.31 8.26 -8.25
C ALA A 67 -12.64 9.63 -8.04
N GLY A 68 -13.41 10.73 -7.99
CA GLY A 68 -12.89 12.06 -7.69
C GLY A 68 -12.40 12.22 -6.25
N GLU A 69 -13.04 11.59 -5.28
CA GLU A 69 -12.54 11.54 -3.90
C GLU A 69 -11.24 10.76 -3.80
N ILE A 70 -11.15 9.63 -4.48
CA ILE A 70 -9.93 8.81 -4.54
C ILE A 70 -8.80 9.56 -5.24
N ALA A 71 -9.09 10.29 -6.32
CA ALA A 71 -8.09 11.12 -6.99
C ALA A 71 -7.49 12.19 -6.05
N ARG A 72 -8.30 12.77 -5.16
CA ARG A 72 -7.78 13.69 -4.13
C ARG A 72 -6.87 12.98 -3.13
N VAL A 73 -7.21 11.75 -2.73
CA VAL A 73 -6.34 10.93 -1.86
C VAL A 73 -5.02 10.63 -2.54
N VAL A 74 -5.05 10.21 -3.81
CA VAL A 74 -3.87 9.96 -4.64
C VAL A 74 -2.99 11.21 -4.72
N GLU A 75 -3.58 12.35 -5.06
CA GLU A 75 -2.85 13.62 -5.15
C GLU A 75 -2.16 13.97 -3.82
N TYR A 76 -2.82 13.76 -2.68
CA TYR A 76 -2.23 14.00 -1.38
C TYR A 76 -1.10 13.01 -1.08
N ALA A 77 -1.38 11.71 -1.13
CA ALA A 77 -0.46 10.65 -0.73
C ALA A 77 0.83 10.64 -1.56
N HIS A 78 0.71 10.84 -2.88
CA HIS A 78 1.86 10.85 -3.79
C HIS A 78 2.84 12.00 -3.51
N ARG A 79 2.38 13.13 -2.95
CA ARG A 79 3.28 14.22 -2.50
C ARG A 79 4.24 13.79 -1.39
N TYR A 80 3.89 12.74 -0.64
CA TYR A 80 4.68 12.17 0.45
C TYR A 80 5.31 10.82 0.08
N GLY A 81 5.19 10.38 -1.18
CA GLY A 81 5.69 9.09 -1.64
C GLY A 81 4.89 7.89 -1.13
N VAL A 82 3.68 8.11 -0.59
CA VAL A 82 2.80 7.06 -0.09
C VAL A 82 1.93 6.52 -1.23
N ARG A 83 1.87 5.20 -1.37
CA ARG A 83 1.07 4.55 -2.42
C ARG A 83 -0.40 4.46 -2.06
N VAL A 84 -1.28 4.45 -3.04
CA VAL A 84 -2.74 4.32 -2.86
C VAL A 84 -3.25 3.09 -3.59
N HIS A 85 -3.85 2.17 -2.85
CA HIS A 85 -4.49 0.98 -3.39
C HIS A 85 -6.01 1.13 -3.30
N ALA A 86 -6.76 0.67 -4.30
CA ALA A 86 -8.22 0.62 -4.22
C ALA A 86 -8.73 -0.81 -4.10
N THR A 87 -9.79 -1.00 -3.31
CA THR A 87 -10.39 -2.33 -3.14
C THR A 87 -11.43 -2.62 -4.20
N LEU A 88 -11.33 -3.79 -4.82
CA LEU A 88 -12.32 -4.42 -5.69
C LEU A 88 -12.46 -5.89 -5.25
N ASN A 89 -12.80 -6.10 -3.98
CA ASN A 89 -12.62 -7.36 -3.26
C ASN A 89 -13.92 -7.98 -2.71
N THR A 90 -15.06 -7.67 -3.32
CA THR A 90 -16.29 -8.45 -3.12
C THR A 90 -16.34 -9.62 -4.08
N LEU A 91 -17.17 -10.62 -3.79
CA LEU A 91 -17.59 -11.56 -4.82
C LEU A 91 -18.28 -10.76 -5.94
N ILE A 92 -17.96 -11.08 -7.19
CA ILE A 92 -18.51 -10.45 -8.39
C ILE A 92 -19.27 -11.54 -9.14
N TYR A 93 -20.55 -11.30 -9.42
CA TYR A 93 -21.38 -12.21 -10.22
C TYR A 93 -21.28 -11.89 -11.73
N ASP A 94 -21.69 -12.82 -12.58
CA ASP A 94 -21.56 -12.71 -14.05
C ASP A 94 -22.23 -11.43 -14.61
N ASP A 95 -23.38 -11.04 -14.04
CA ASP A 95 -24.13 -9.84 -14.40
C ASP A 95 -23.50 -8.54 -13.86
N GLU A 96 -22.53 -8.64 -12.95
CA GLU A 96 -21.81 -7.52 -12.37
C GLU A 96 -20.43 -7.29 -13.01
N LEU A 97 -19.93 -8.22 -13.82
CA LEU A 97 -18.58 -8.17 -14.41
C LEU A 97 -18.31 -6.87 -15.18
N GLU A 98 -19.26 -6.42 -15.99
CA GLU A 98 -19.10 -5.17 -16.72
C GLU A 98 -19.01 -3.96 -15.79
N ALA A 99 -19.84 -3.95 -14.73
CA ALA A 99 -19.86 -2.87 -13.76
C ALA A 99 -18.58 -2.82 -12.92
N ALA A 100 -18.08 -3.98 -12.48
CA ALA A 100 -16.80 -4.10 -11.80
C ALA A 100 -15.65 -3.64 -12.70
N GLY A 101 -15.67 -4.03 -13.98
CA GLY A 101 -14.68 -3.58 -14.96
C GLY A 101 -14.73 -2.08 -15.25
N ARG A 102 -15.92 -1.45 -15.23
CA ARG A 102 -16.04 0.02 -15.33
C ARG A 102 -15.42 0.69 -14.11
N GLN A 103 -15.76 0.23 -12.90
CA GLN A 103 -15.20 0.81 -11.69
C GLN A 103 -13.67 0.64 -11.62
N ALA A 104 -13.14 -0.52 -11.98
CA ALA A 104 -11.69 -0.74 -12.03
C ALA A 104 -10.99 0.31 -12.91
N ARG A 105 -11.55 0.62 -14.10
CA ARG A 105 -11.00 1.65 -14.99
C ARG A 105 -11.10 3.05 -14.41
N GLU A 106 -12.20 3.38 -13.73
CA GLU A 106 -12.36 4.66 -13.05
C GLU A 106 -11.32 4.85 -11.93
N LEU A 107 -11.06 3.80 -11.15
CA LEU A 107 -10.05 3.81 -10.09
C LEU A 107 -8.64 3.95 -10.66
N ILE A 108 -8.32 3.22 -11.73
CA ILE A 108 -7.05 3.34 -12.45
C ILE A 108 -6.88 4.77 -13.00
N ALA A 109 -7.92 5.34 -13.59
CA ALA A 109 -7.91 6.71 -14.10
C ALA A 109 -7.78 7.76 -12.99
N ALA A 110 -8.24 7.45 -11.77
CA ALA A 110 -8.03 8.29 -10.58
C ALA A 110 -6.58 8.25 -10.06
N GLY A 111 -5.73 7.36 -10.59
CA GLY A 111 -4.30 7.31 -10.31
C GLY A 111 -3.89 6.37 -9.17
N VAL A 112 -4.74 5.40 -8.80
CA VAL A 112 -4.36 4.38 -7.81
C VAL A 112 -3.21 3.53 -8.33
N ASP A 113 -2.31 3.12 -7.44
CA ASP A 113 -1.11 2.34 -7.75
C ASP A 113 -1.42 0.84 -7.90
N ALA A 114 -2.49 0.36 -7.25
CA ALA A 114 -2.90 -1.04 -7.32
C ALA A 114 -4.39 -1.24 -7.03
N LEU A 115 -4.94 -2.35 -7.51
CA LEU A 115 -6.24 -2.87 -7.11
C LEU A 115 -6.05 -4.09 -6.20
N ILE A 116 -6.77 -4.12 -5.08
CA ILE A 116 -6.85 -5.27 -4.18
C ILE A 116 -8.10 -6.07 -4.58
N VAL A 117 -7.87 -7.28 -5.09
CA VAL A 117 -8.91 -8.21 -5.56
C VAL A 117 -8.93 -9.48 -4.70
N GLN A 118 -10.05 -10.19 -4.67
CA GLN A 118 -10.21 -11.47 -3.97
C GLN A 118 -10.38 -12.63 -4.96
#